data_AF-A0A815WYQ7-F1
#
_entry.id   AF-A0A815WYQ7-F1
#
_cell.length_a   1.000
_cell.length_b   1.000
_cell.length_c   1.000
_cell.angle_alpha   90.00
_cell.angle_beta   90.00
_cell.angle_gamma   90.00
#
_symmetry.space_group_name_H-M   'P 1'
#
loop_
_entity.id
_entity.type
_entity.pdbx_description
1 polymer ?
#
loop_
_entity_poly.entity_id
_entity_poly.type
_entity_poly.pdbx_seq_one_letter_code
_entity_poly.pdbx_strand_id
1 'polypeptide(L)'
;MDPHRASKLVCRYRHNNHPYLLWKPIKEEQLFDKPEILLYHDIIHNADIDEIKSLATPRLQRAVVVTDAEPTRLVPADYRISKRARQDAGHGGAHFLN
;
A
#
# COMPACT_ATOMS: atom_id res chain seq x y z
N MET A 1 -21.03 -7.18 11.88
CA MET A 1 -21.06 -7.67 10.49
C MET A 1 -22.40 -8.36 10.26
N ASP A 2 -23.13 -7.99 9.21
CA ASP A 2 -24.39 -8.65 8.85
C ASP A 2 -24.09 -10.08 8.37
N PRO A 3 -24.63 -11.13 9.01
CA PRO A 3 -24.40 -12.53 8.62
C PRO A 3 -24.75 -12.82 7.16
N HIS A 4 -25.77 -12.17 6.61
CA HIS A 4 -26.19 -12.34 5.21
C HIS A 4 -25.22 -11.71 4.20
N ARG A 5 -24.39 -10.76 4.63
CA ARG A 5 -23.29 -10.20 3.84
C ARG A 5 -22.02 -11.03 3.94
N ALA A 6 -21.71 -11.55 5.13
CA ALA A 6 -20.54 -12.40 5.33
C ALA A 6 -20.57 -13.66 4.45
N SER A 7 -21.75 -14.22 4.19
CA SER A 7 -21.90 -15.39 3.30
C SER A 7 -21.63 -15.10 1.81
N LYS A 8 -21.48 -13.83 1.41
CA LYS A 8 -21.21 -13.40 0.03
C LYS A 8 -19.76 -12.97 -0.19
N LEU A 9 -18.95 -12.98 0.86
CA LEU A 9 -17.51 -12.68 0.78
C LEU A 9 -16.78 -13.89 0.20
N VAL A 10 -15.86 -13.65 -0.74
CA VAL A 10 -15.19 -14.70 -1.51
C VAL A 10 -13.67 -14.48 -1.47
N CYS A 11 -12.94 -15.57 -1.26
CA CYS A 11 -11.50 -15.64 -1.47
C CYS A 11 -11.21 -16.22 -2.86
N ARG A 12 -10.29 -15.61 -3.61
CA ARG A 12 -9.97 -16.03 -4.98
C ARG A 12 -8.53 -15.74 -5.36
N TYR A 13 -8.05 -16.55 -6.28
CA TYR A 13 -6.77 -16.37 -6.93
C TYR A 13 -6.93 -15.45 -8.15
N ARG A 14 -6.24 -14.31 -8.13
CA ARG A 14 -6.29 -13.31 -9.19
C ARG A 14 -5.03 -13.37 -10.04
N HIS A 15 -5.22 -13.53 -11.34
CA HIS A 15 -4.14 -13.55 -12.32
C HIS A 15 -4.12 -12.30 -13.23
N ASN A 16 -5.24 -11.58 -13.38
CA ASN A 16 -5.38 -10.39 -14.25
C ASN A 16 -4.76 -10.53 -15.67
N ASN A 17 -4.76 -11.77 -16.18
CA ASN A 17 -4.14 -12.14 -17.45
C ASN A 17 -2.64 -11.74 -17.58
N HIS A 18 -1.96 -11.55 -16.46
CA HIS A 18 -0.54 -11.25 -16.44
C HIS A 18 0.27 -12.55 -16.44
N PRO A 19 1.22 -12.77 -17.36
CA PRO A 19 1.93 -14.06 -17.50
C PRO A 19 2.56 -14.56 -16.20
N TYR A 20 3.13 -13.66 -15.39
CA TYR A 20 3.71 -14.02 -14.09
C TYR A 20 2.67 -14.52 -13.08
N LEU A 21 1.46 -13.94 -13.07
CA LEU A 21 0.41 -14.27 -12.11
C LEU A 21 -0.38 -15.52 -12.50
N LEU A 22 -0.14 -16.08 -13.69
CA LEU A 22 -0.62 -17.43 -14.04
C LEU A 22 0.09 -18.49 -13.18
N TRP A 23 1.39 -18.31 -12.93
CA TRP A 23 2.20 -19.24 -12.12
C TRP A 23 2.10 -18.94 -10.63
N LYS A 24 2.08 -17.66 -10.25
CA LYS A 24 1.96 -17.20 -8.86
C LYS A 24 0.76 -16.24 -8.72
N PRO A 25 -0.48 -16.77 -8.65
CA PRO A 25 -1.66 -15.92 -8.54
C PRO A 25 -1.71 -15.19 -7.20
N ILE A 26 -2.24 -13.97 -7.22
CA ILE A 26 -2.43 -13.17 -6.01
C ILE A 26 -3.60 -13.72 -5.22
N LYS A 27 -3.41 -13.90 -3.92
CA LYS A 27 -4.48 -14.27 -2.98
C LYS A 27 -5.30 -13.03 -2.64
N GLU A 28 -6.51 -12.93 -3.19
CA GLU A 28 -7.46 -11.84 -2.91
C GLU A 28 -8.59 -12.36 -2.01
N GLU A 29 -8.90 -11.62 -0.95
CA GLU A 29 -10.02 -11.85 -0.06
C GLU A 29 -10.94 -10.62 -0.08
N GLN A 30 -12.22 -10.82 -0.37
CA GLN A 30 -13.19 -9.75 -0.29
C GLN A 30 -13.66 -9.59 1.16
N LEU A 31 -13.40 -8.44 1.77
CA LEU A 31 -13.82 -8.11 3.15
C LEU A 31 -15.17 -7.40 3.20
N PHE A 32 -15.51 -6.65 2.15
CA PHE A 32 -16.76 -5.90 2.09
C PHE A 32 -17.23 -5.74 0.65
N ASP A 33 -18.55 -5.74 0.45
CA ASP A 33 -19.18 -5.65 -0.86
C ASP A 33 -19.46 -4.20 -1.28
N LYS A 34 -19.87 -3.33 -0.35
CA LYS A 34 -20.27 -1.93 -0.64
C LYS A 34 -19.94 -0.97 0.50
N PRO A 35 -18.82 -0.22 0.45
CA PRO A 35 -17.84 -0.19 -0.65
C PRO A 35 -17.05 -1.49 -0.77
N GLU A 36 -16.54 -1.79 -1.97
CA GLU A 36 -15.70 -2.97 -2.16
C GLU A 36 -14.39 -2.80 -1.39
N ILE A 37 -14.10 -3.72 -0.47
CA ILE A 37 -12.85 -3.77 0.27
C ILE A 37 -12.20 -5.12 -0.02
N LEU A 38 -11.00 -5.09 -0.60
CA LEU A 38 -10.22 -6.27 -0.95
C LEU A 38 -8.95 -6.30 -0.10
N LEU A 39 -8.67 -7.45 0.51
CA LEU A 39 -7.42 -7.74 1.20
C LEU A 39 -6.59 -8.66 0.33
N TYR A 40 -5.35 -8.28 0.08
CA TYR A 40 -4.40 -9.09 -0.65
C TYR A 40 -3.38 -9.68 0.31
N HIS A 41 -3.14 -10.98 0.21
CA HIS A 41 -2.26 -11.71 1.10
C HIS A 41 -0.91 -12.02 0.43
N ASP A 42 0.17 -11.97 1.24
CA ASP A 42 1.53 -12.38 0.87
C ASP A 42 2.10 -11.71 -0.41
N ILE A 43 1.72 -10.46 -0.66
CA ILE A 43 2.14 -9.75 -1.89
C ILE A 43 3.60 -9.28 -1.82
N ILE A 44 4.08 -8.98 -0.62
CA ILE A 44 5.42 -8.43 -0.36
C ILE A 44 6.12 -9.35 0.63
N HIS A 45 7.34 -9.78 0.34
CA HIS A 45 8.10 -10.62 1.27
C HIS A 45 8.63 -9.79 2.44
N ASN A 46 8.83 -10.42 3.60
CA ASN A 46 9.31 -9.73 4.79
C ASN A 46 10.67 -9.03 4.57
N ALA A 47 11.57 -9.62 3.78
CA ALA A 47 12.86 -9.00 3.44
C ALA A 47 12.67 -7.67 2.69
N ASP A 48 11.80 -7.65 1.67
CA ASP A 48 11.49 -6.44 0.90
C ASP A 48 10.84 -5.37 1.80
N ILE A 49 9.99 -5.79 2.74
CA ILE A 49 9.38 -4.89 3.73
C ILE A 49 10.45 -4.22 4.59
N ASP A 50 11.43 -5.00 5.07
CA ASP A 50 12.50 -4.48 5.93
C ASP A 50 13.47 -3.59 5.16
N GLU A 51 13.77 -3.91 3.91
CA GLU A 51 14.51 -3.03 3.02
C GLU A 51 13.79 -1.69 2.83
N ILE A 52 12.50 -1.70 2.49
CA ILE A 52 11.69 -0.48 2.35
C ILE A 52 11.71 0.34 3.65
N LYS A 53 11.56 -0.30 4.82
CA LYS A 53 11.65 0.40 6.11
C LYS A 53 13.03 1.04 6.31
N SER A 54 14.10 0.33 5.98
CA SER A 54 15.47 0.83 6.13
C SER A 54 15.74 2.06 5.26
N LEU A 55 15.25 2.05 4.01
CA LEU A 55 15.39 3.15 3.05
C LEU A 55 14.50 4.34 3.43
N ALA A 56 13.30 4.07 3.94
CA ALA A 56 12.34 5.11 4.31
C ALA A 56 12.72 5.83 5.61
N THR A 57 13.16 5.10 6.64
CA THR A 57 13.41 5.64 7.99
C THR A 57 14.25 6.92 8.03
N PRO A 58 15.42 7.01 7.36
CA PRO A 58 16.23 8.23 7.39
C PRO A 58 15.59 9.42 6.65
N ARG A 59 14.62 9.17 5.77
CA ARG A 59 13.97 10.17 4.91
C ARG A 59 12.58 10.56 5.40
N LEU A 60 12.10 10.00 6.51
CA LEU A 60 10.76 10.26 7.04
C LEU A 60 10.64 11.68 7.60
N GLN A 61 9.86 12.51 6.93
CA GLN A 61 9.49 13.84 7.39
C GLN A 61 8.03 13.86 7.84
N ARG A 62 7.71 14.65 8.88
CA ARG A 62 6.31 14.86 9.29
C ARG A 62 5.55 15.48 8.11
N ALA A 63 4.38 14.95 7.78
CA ALA A 63 3.54 15.60 6.78
C ALA A 63 3.12 17.00 7.26
N VAL A 64 2.91 17.90 6.31
CA VAL A 64 2.48 19.27 6.55
C VAL A 64 1.33 19.57 5.61
N VAL A 65 0.40 20.39 6.06
CA VAL A 65 -0.82 20.75 5.34
C VAL A 65 -0.84 22.25 5.09
N VAL A 66 -1.53 22.66 4.03
CA VAL A 66 -1.93 24.06 3.85
C VAL A 66 -3.29 24.21 4.52
N THR A 67 -3.49 25.28 5.28
CA THR A 67 -4.77 25.57 5.94
C THR A 67 -5.37 26.84 5.35
N ASP A 68 -6.69 26.99 5.48
CA ASP A 68 -7.39 28.18 4.98
C ASP A 68 -6.96 29.46 5.68
N ALA A 69 -6.47 29.35 6.93
CA ALA A 69 -5.94 30.47 7.70
C ALA A 69 -4.58 30.97 7.19
N GLU A 70 -3.73 30.08 6.66
CA GLU A 70 -2.40 30.41 6.13
C GLU A 70 -2.15 29.70 4.79
N PRO A 71 -2.75 30.16 3.67
CA PRO A 71 -2.70 29.45 2.38
C PRO A 71 -1.29 29.39 1.77
N THR A 72 -0.39 30.27 2.20
CA THR A 72 0.98 30.36 1.67
C THR A 72 1.98 29.51 2.47
N ARG A 73 1.59 28.96 3.63
CA ARG A 73 2.50 28.27 4.54
C ARG A 73 2.09 26.82 4.78
N LEU A 74 3.09 25.96 4.80
CA LEU A 74 2.96 24.57 5.23
C LEU A 74 3.03 24.50 6.75
N VAL A 75 1.93 24.10 7.38
CA VAL A 75 1.80 23.99 8.84
C VAL A 75 1.64 22.52 9.26
N PRO A 76 2.16 22.11 10.42
CA PRO A 76 1.86 20.80 10.97
C PRO A 76 0.38 20.74 11.36
N ALA A 77 -0.30 19.66 11.00
CA ALA A 77 -1.68 19.44 11.42
C ALA A 77 -1.75 18.95 12.88
N ASP A 78 -2.80 19.39 13.58
CA ASP A 78 -3.11 19.00 14.97
C ASP A 78 -3.88 17.67 15.06
N TYR A 79 -4.42 17.18 13.94
CA TYR A 79 -5.00 15.84 13.83
C TYR A 79 -3.94 14.81 13.42
N ARG A 80 -4.26 13.52 13.57
CA ARG A 80 -3.34 12.43 13.20
C ARG A 80 -3.02 12.48 11.70
N ILE A 81 -1.77 12.79 11.40
CA ILE A 81 -1.19 12.76 10.05
C ILE A 81 0.04 11.85 10.02
N SER A 82 0.34 11.30 8.85
CA SER A 82 1.46 10.37 8.67
C SER A 82 2.81 11.10 8.57
N LYS A 83 3.90 10.33 8.71
CA LYS A 83 5.22 10.73 8.21
C LYS A 83 5.36 10.17 6.79
N ARG A 84 6.03 10.91 5.91
CA ARG A 84 6.23 10.50 4.51
C ARG A 84 7.70 10.56 4.13
N ALA A 85 8.13 9.63 3.30
CA ALA A 85 9.40 9.64 2.59
C ALA A 85 9.07 9.40 1.11
N ARG A 86 9.68 10.19 0.22
CA ARG A 86 9.59 9.97 -1.22
C ARG A 86 10.87 9.25 -1.65
N GLN A 87 10.76 8.21 -2.47
CA GLN A 87 11.93 7.59 -3.10
C GLN A 87 12.37 8.48 -4.28
N ASP A 88 13.66 8.76 -4.41
CA ASP A 88 14.16 9.54 -5.55
C ASP A 88 14.15 8.66 -6.80
N ALA A 89 13.75 9.23 -7.93
CA ALA A 89 13.89 8.57 -9.21
C ALA A 89 15.37 8.62 -9.64
N GLY A 90 16.19 7.65 -9.22
CA GLY A 90 17.58 7.61 -9.67
C GLY A 90 18.44 6.46 -9.14
N HIS A 91 18.82 5.59 -10.08
CA HIS A 91 19.95 4.65 -10.09
C HIS A 91 19.86 3.39 -9.21
N GLY A 92 19.21 2.36 -9.75
CA GLY A 92 19.38 0.96 -9.35
C GLY A 92 18.87 0.06 -10.47
N GLY A 93 19.79 -0.56 -11.20
CA GLY A 93 19.47 -1.44 -12.32
C GLY A 93 18.53 -2.57 -11.89
N ALA A 94 17.71 -3.01 -12.84
CA ALA A 94 16.98 -4.25 -12.73
C ALA A 94 17.97 -5.39 -12.47
N HIS A 95 18.13 -5.77 -11.20
CA HIS A 95 18.57 -7.09 -10.79
C HIS A 95 17.32 -7.89 -10.42
N PHE A 96 16.51 -8.17 -11.42
CA PHE A 96 15.71 -9.39 -11.39
C PHE A 96 16.64 -10.53 -11.85
N LEU A 97 17.14 -11.32 -10.90
CA LEU A 97 17.61 -12.70 -11.14
C LEU A 97 16.49 -13.45 -11.90
N ASN A 98 16.68 -14.22 -12.97
CA ASN A 98 17.81 -14.73 -13.73
C ASN A 98 17.52 -14.55 -15.23
#